data_AF-A0A4Q1TEW3-F1
#
_entry.id   AF-A0A4Q1TEW3-F1
#
_cell.length_a   1.000
_cell.length_b   1.000
_cell.length_c   1.000
_cell.angle_alpha   90.00
_cell.angle_beta   90.00
_cell.angle_gamma   90.00
#
_symmetry.space_group_name_H-M   'P 1'
#
loop_
_entity.id
_entity.type
_entity.pdbx_description
1 polymer ?
#
loop_
_entity_poly.entity_id
_entity_poly.type
_entity_poly.pdbx_seq_one_letter_code
_entity_poly.pdbx_strand_id
1 'polypeptide(L)'
;MADGGWIKVYRKIRQSFVWTDANQLKLWLLILMKANHAPSKFLFNGQEVSVTSGEMVTGAHALASEMNDGVRRDNQVSWRQVWRWVKKFESSGMLTIKSNTKYSIISISKWCDYQDNDNQVSIKRQSTVNQVSTNKKEEKEKKEKKEDSHHSRKRE
;
A
#
# COMPACT_ATOMS: atom_id res chain seq x y z
N MET A 1 3.28 5.67 -17.36
CA MET A 1 3.63 6.97 -16.73
C MET A 1 3.42 6.76 -15.25
N ALA A 2 4.47 6.95 -14.44
CA ALA A 2 4.34 6.87 -12.98
C ALA A 2 3.79 8.22 -12.53
N ASP A 3 2.46 8.36 -12.60
CA ASP A 3 1.76 9.50 -12.03
C ASP A 3 2.02 9.53 -10.52
N GLY A 4 2.29 10.71 -9.97
CA GLY A 4 2.73 10.91 -8.59
C GLY A 4 1.91 10.09 -7.59
N GLY A 5 2.57 9.15 -6.91
CA GLY A 5 1.93 8.20 -6.01
C GLY A 5 2.95 7.56 -5.08
N TRP A 6 2.45 6.77 -4.14
CA TRP A 6 3.25 6.04 -3.16
C TRP A 6 2.77 4.59 -3.09
N ILE A 7 3.68 3.69 -2.73
CA ILE A 7 3.37 2.27 -2.52
C ILE A 7 3.56 1.90 -1.06
N LYS A 8 2.69 1.04 -0.52
CA LYS A 8 2.88 0.45 0.80
C LYS A 8 3.86 -0.71 0.72
N VAL A 9 4.96 -0.64 1.47
CA VAL A 9 5.88 -1.77 1.65
C VAL A 9 5.81 -2.25 3.10
N TYR A 10 5.36 -3.49 3.30
CA TYR A 10 5.24 -4.08 4.63
C TYR A 10 6.60 -4.42 5.24
N ARG A 11 6.78 -4.11 6.53
CA ARG A 11 8.04 -4.36 7.28
C ARG A 11 8.47 -5.83 7.29
N LYS A 12 7.55 -6.77 7.02
CA LYS A 12 7.84 -8.21 6.88
C LYS A 12 8.86 -8.53 5.79
N ILE A 13 9.05 -7.63 4.82
CA ILE A 13 10.06 -7.80 3.76
C ILE A 13 11.45 -8.06 4.34
N ARG A 14 11.76 -7.51 5.52
CA ARG A 14 13.03 -7.73 6.23
C ARG A 14 13.29 -9.17 6.63
N GLN A 15 12.25 -10.01 6.68
CA GLN A 15 12.33 -11.44 6.99
C GLN A 15 12.36 -12.30 5.72
N SER A 16 12.18 -11.70 4.54
CA SER A 16 12.23 -12.42 3.26
C SER A 16 13.66 -12.49 2.74
N PHE A 17 13.97 -13.53 1.97
CA PHE A 17 15.27 -13.68 1.32
C PHE A 17 15.61 -12.52 0.38
N VAL A 18 14.62 -11.76 -0.12
CA VAL A 18 14.90 -10.58 -0.95
C VAL A 18 15.69 -9.52 -0.18
N TRP A 19 15.62 -9.53 1.16
CA TRP A 19 16.37 -8.59 2.00
C TRP A 19 17.87 -8.93 2.10
N THR A 20 18.29 -10.15 1.73
CA THR A 20 19.70 -10.57 1.85
C THR A 20 20.57 -10.10 0.69
N ASP A 21 19.97 -9.59 -0.39
CA ASP A 21 20.67 -9.17 -1.60
C ASP A 21 20.05 -7.86 -2.10
N ALA A 22 20.87 -6.81 -2.16
CA ALA A 22 20.44 -5.47 -2.57
C ALA A 22 19.85 -5.43 -3.98
N ASN A 23 20.36 -6.26 -4.90
CA ASN A 23 19.82 -6.34 -6.26
C ASN A 23 18.46 -7.03 -6.27
N GLN A 24 18.28 -8.11 -5.51
CA GLN A 24 16.97 -8.76 -5.38
C GLN A 24 15.94 -7.82 -4.73
N LEU A 25 16.34 -7.06 -3.72
CA LEU A 25 15.48 -6.02 -3.12
C LEU A 25 15.12 -4.93 -4.13
N LYS A 26 16.10 -4.40 -4.87
CA LYS A 26 15.87 -3.39 -5.93
C LYS A 26 14.88 -3.92 -6.97
N LEU A 27 15.06 -5.16 -7.43
CA LEU A 27 14.16 -5.79 -8.39
C LEU A 27 12.74 -5.93 -7.84
N TRP A 28 12.60 -6.36 -6.58
CA TRP A 28 11.29 -6.48 -5.95
C TRP A 28 10.57 -5.13 -5.84
N LEU A 29 11.29 -4.07 -5.44
CA LEU A 29 10.75 -2.72 -5.39
C LEU A 29 10.37 -2.21 -6.79
N LEU A 30 11.18 -2.49 -7.81
CA LEU A 30 10.88 -2.15 -9.20
C LEU A 30 9.57 -2.80 -9.67
N ILE A 31 9.38 -4.10 -9.37
CA ILE A 31 8.15 -4.84 -9.70
C ILE A 31 6.94 -4.21 -8.98
N LEU A 32 7.06 -3.89 -7.69
CA LEU A 32 6.00 -3.24 -6.92
C LEU A 32 5.63 -1.87 -7.49
N MET A 33 6.61 -1.06 -7.90
CA MET A 33 6.38 0.27 -8.47
C MET A 33 5.80 0.21 -9.89
N LYS A 34 6.04 -0.88 -10.63
CA LYS A 34 5.50 -1.07 -11.99
C LYS A 34 4.12 -1.71 -12.03
N ALA A 35 3.72 -2.41 -10.98
CA ALA A 35 2.40 -3.01 -10.92
C ALA A 35 1.34 -1.92 -11.03
N ASN A 36 0.32 -2.18 -11.86
CA ASN A 36 -0.75 -1.22 -12.05
C ASN A 36 -1.55 -1.04 -10.75
N HIS A 37 -1.86 0.19 -10.39
CA HIS A 37 -2.71 0.50 -9.24
C HIS A 37 -4.21 0.34 -9.56
N ALA A 38 -4.58 0.47 -10.83
CA ALA A 38 -5.95 0.34 -11.31
C ALA A 38 -6.01 -0.53 -12.58
N PRO A 39 -7.16 -1.17 -12.86
CA PRO A 39 -7.35 -1.89 -14.10
C PRO A 39 -7.11 -0.98 -15.30
N SER A 40 -6.24 -1.41 -16.22
CA SER A 40 -5.96 -0.70 -17.45
C SER A 40 -6.01 -1.64 -18.64
N LYS A 41 -6.38 -1.09 -19.79
CA LYS A 41 -6.32 -1.80 -21.07
C LYS A 41 -5.40 -1.03 -21.98
N PHE A 42 -4.49 -1.72 -22.63
CA PHE A 42 -3.63 -1.13 -23.64
C PHE A 42 -3.40 -2.09 -24.78
N LEU A 43 -3.10 -1.52 -25.95
CA LEU A 43 -2.76 -2.28 -27.12
C LEU A 43 -1.28 -2.69 -27.04
N PHE A 44 -1.00 -3.97 -26.98
CA PHE A 44 0.36 -4.52 -27.01
C PHE A 44 0.52 -5.42 -28.23
N ASN A 45 1.38 -5.01 -29.18
CA ASN A 45 1.61 -5.73 -30.44
C ASN A 45 0.32 -6.06 -31.22
N GLY A 46 -0.62 -5.10 -31.27
CA GLY A 46 -1.90 -5.25 -31.97
C GLY A 46 -2.96 -6.09 -31.25
N GLN A 47 -2.67 -6.60 -30.06
CA GLN A 47 -3.64 -7.28 -29.20
C GLN A 47 -4.00 -6.40 -28.00
N GLU A 48 -5.29 -6.34 -27.67
CA GLU A 48 -5.75 -5.69 -26.44
C GLU A 48 -5.36 -6.56 -25.24
N VAL A 49 -4.54 -6.02 -24.34
CA VAL A 49 -4.17 -6.67 -23.10
C VAL A 49 -4.83 -5.91 -21.95
N SER A 50 -5.70 -6.60 -21.22
CA SER A 50 -6.26 -6.11 -19.96
C SER A 50 -5.35 -6.53 -18.81
N VAL A 51 -5.03 -5.58 -17.94
CA VAL A 51 -4.19 -5.77 -16.76
C VAL A 51 -4.96 -5.26 -15.56
N THR A 52 -5.09 -6.08 -14.52
CA THR A 52 -5.79 -5.71 -13.29
C THR A 52 -4.86 -5.03 -12.27
N SER A 53 -5.40 -4.57 -11.14
CA SER A 53 -4.57 -4.00 -10.08
C SER A 53 -3.61 -5.04 -9.50
N GLY A 54 -2.35 -4.66 -9.32
CA GLY A 54 -1.28 -5.56 -8.88
C GLY A 54 -0.66 -6.40 -9.99
N GLU A 55 -1.06 -6.18 -11.25
CA GLU A 55 -0.49 -6.87 -12.41
C GLU A 55 0.36 -5.91 -13.26
N MET A 56 1.37 -6.48 -13.92
CA MET A 56 2.19 -5.78 -14.90
C MET A 56 2.52 -6.69 -16.08
N VAL A 57 2.61 -6.11 -17.26
CA VAL A 57 3.12 -6.79 -18.46
C VAL A 57 4.59 -6.43 -18.61
N THR A 58 5.44 -7.44 -18.74
CA THR A 58 6.87 -7.24 -18.99
C THR A 58 7.49 -8.42 -19.73
N GLY A 59 8.73 -8.23 -20.18
CA GLY A 59 9.59 -9.28 -20.69
C GLY A 59 10.93 -9.27 -19.96
N ALA A 60 11.66 -10.39 -20.00
CA ALA A 60 12.93 -10.52 -19.29
C ALA A 60 13.97 -9.44 -19.68
N HIS A 61 14.04 -9.08 -20.97
CA HIS A 61 14.93 -8.04 -21.46
C HIS A 61 14.49 -6.63 -21.02
N ALA A 62 13.19 -6.33 -21.10
CA ALA A 62 12.65 -5.03 -20.68
C ALA A 62 12.89 -4.80 -19.18
N LEU A 63 12.56 -5.80 -18.35
CA LEU A 63 12.76 -5.72 -16.90
C LEU A 63 14.24 -5.58 -16.53
N ALA A 64 15.14 -6.25 -17.24
CA ALA A 64 16.57 -6.11 -17.03
C ALA A 64 17.12 -4.74 -17.46
N SER A 65 16.60 -4.19 -18.55
CA SER A 65 16.93 -2.83 -18.99
C SER A 65 16.55 -1.81 -17.92
N GLU A 66 15.33 -1.89 -17.39
CA GLU A 66 14.85 -1.01 -16.32
C GLU A 66 15.65 -1.19 -15.03
N MET A 67 15.99 -2.44 -14.68
CA MET A 67 16.80 -2.72 -13.49
C MET A 67 18.22 -2.15 -13.59
N ASN A 68 18.78 -2.11 -14.80
CA ASN A 68 20.12 -1.59 -15.06
C ASN A 68 20.14 -0.09 -15.36
N ASP A 69 18.99 0.58 -15.39
CA ASP A 69 18.93 2.01 -15.63
C ASP A 69 19.70 2.79 -14.55
N GLY A 70 20.56 3.71 -15.01
CA GLY A 70 21.51 4.45 -14.15
C GLY A 70 22.61 3.61 -13.48
N VAL A 71 22.72 2.30 -13.76
CA VAL A 71 23.73 1.43 -13.14
C VAL A 71 25.01 1.39 -14.00
N ARG A 72 26.18 1.56 -13.36
CA ARG A 72 27.50 1.40 -14.01
C ARG A 72 27.62 0.01 -14.64
N ARG A 73 28.25 -0.08 -15.82
CA ARG A 73 28.40 -1.34 -16.59
C ARG A 73 28.88 -2.52 -15.75
N ASP A 74 29.89 -2.30 -14.90
CA ASP A 74 30.49 -3.35 -14.06
C ASP A 74 29.51 -3.95 -13.04
N ASN A 75 28.46 -3.20 -12.69
CA ASN A 75 27.43 -3.60 -11.73
C ASN A 75 26.11 -4.01 -12.40
N GLN A 76 26.06 -4.04 -13.74
CA GLN A 76 24.84 -4.41 -14.46
C GLN A 76 24.56 -5.91 -14.34
N VAL A 77 23.27 -6.24 -14.27
CA VAL A 77 22.79 -7.61 -14.11
C VAL A 77 22.24 -8.11 -15.46
N SER A 78 22.67 -9.29 -15.89
CA SER A 78 22.15 -9.88 -17.14
C SER A 78 20.65 -10.19 -17.06
N TRP A 79 19.96 -10.15 -18.21
CA TRP A 79 18.53 -10.49 -18.27
C TRP A 79 18.21 -11.90 -17.76
N ARG A 80 19.12 -12.86 -17.96
CA ARG A 80 18.98 -14.25 -17.47
C ARG A 80 18.99 -14.28 -15.95
N GLN A 81 19.87 -13.49 -15.34
CA GLN A 81 20.01 -13.38 -13.89
C GLN A 81 18.77 -12.72 -13.27
N VAL A 82 18.29 -11.61 -13.87
CA VAL A 82 17.04 -10.95 -13.46
C VAL A 82 15.87 -11.94 -13.52
N TRP A 83 15.70 -12.63 -14.65
CA TRP A 83 14.60 -13.59 -14.81
C TRP A 83 14.67 -14.76 -13.83
N ARG A 84 15.89 -15.24 -13.52
CA ARG A 84 16.10 -16.27 -12.48
C ARG A 84 15.61 -15.81 -11.11
N TRP A 85 15.83 -14.54 -10.75
CA TRP A 85 15.29 -13.98 -9.51
C TRP A 85 13.78 -13.85 -9.56
N VAL A 86 13.19 -13.41 -10.67
CA VAL A 86 11.71 -13.36 -10.82
C VAL A 86 11.10 -14.75 -10.62
N LYS A 87 11.70 -15.80 -11.19
CA LYS A 87 11.27 -17.19 -10.98
C LYS A 87 11.43 -17.66 -9.53
N LYS A 88 12.43 -17.16 -8.81
CA LYS A 88 12.57 -17.39 -7.36
C LYS A 88 11.50 -16.66 -6.55
N PHE A 89 11.06 -15.49 -7.00
CA PHE A 89 9.96 -14.76 -6.37
C PHE A 89 8.64 -15.53 -6.57
N GLU A 90 8.46 -16.15 -7.73
CA GLU A 90 7.34 -17.05 -8.01
C GLU A 90 7.36 -18.29 -7.10
N SER A 91 8.49 -18.98 -7.00
CA SER A 91 8.59 -20.20 -6.17
C SER A 91 8.43 -19.94 -4.67
N SER A 92 8.66 -18.71 -4.21
CA SER A 92 8.43 -18.27 -2.83
C SER A 92 7.03 -17.70 -2.58
N GLY A 93 6.15 -17.72 -3.59
CA GLY A 93 4.77 -17.26 -3.48
C GLY A 93 4.63 -15.74 -3.34
N MET A 94 5.62 -14.97 -3.79
CA MET A 94 5.56 -13.50 -3.77
C MET A 94 4.78 -12.93 -4.96
N LEU A 95 4.85 -13.62 -6.10
CA LEU A 95 4.18 -13.26 -7.35
C LEU A 95 3.83 -14.54 -8.14
N THR A 96 3.05 -14.39 -9.21
CA THR A 96 2.82 -15.44 -10.21
C THR A 96 3.17 -14.93 -11.60
N ILE A 97 3.56 -15.84 -12.51
CA ILE A 97 3.96 -15.49 -13.87
C ILE A 97 3.08 -16.26 -14.88
N LYS A 98 2.35 -15.53 -15.70
CA LYS A 98 1.68 -16.08 -16.88
C LYS A 98 2.47 -15.67 -18.12
N SER A 99 3.21 -16.61 -18.69
CA SER A 99 4.02 -16.37 -19.89
C SER A 99 3.25 -16.68 -21.16
N ASN A 100 3.38 -15.79 -22.15
CA ASN A 100 2.99 -15.99 -23.54
C ASN A 100 4.26 -15.89 -24.42
N THR A 101 4.17 -16.27 -25.68
CA THR A 101 5.26 -16.19 -26.68
C THR A 101 5.84 -14.78 -26.83
N LYS A 102 5.04 -13.73 -26.58
CA LYS A 102 5.43 -12.33 -26.79
C LYS A 102 5.75 -11.56 -25.50
N TYR A 103 5.14 -11.91 -24.38
CA TYR A 103 5.26 -11.19 -23.11
C TYR A 103 4.92 -12.09 -21.92
N SER A 104 5.20 -11.62 -20.71
CA SER A 104 4.74 -12.25 -19.48
C SER A 104 3.93 -11.26 -18.65
N ILE A 105 2.84 -11.75 -18.07
CA ILE A 105 2.07 -11.05 -17.06
C ILE A 105 2.59 -11.50 -15.70
N ILE A 106 3.05 -10.55 -14.90
CA ILE A 106 3.45 -10.77 -13.51
C ILE A 106 2.32 -10.24 -12.63
N SER A 107 1.78 -11.08 -11.75
CA SER A 107 0.73 -10.71 -10.81
C SER A 107 1.26 -10.81 -9.38
N ILE A 108 1.20 -9.71 -8.62
CA ILE A 108 1.71 -9.66 -7.24
C ILE A 108 0.71 -10.31 -6.28
N SER A 109 1.18 -11.25 -5.47
CA SER A 109 0.31 -11.96 -4.52
C SER A 109 -0.14 -11.03 -3.39
N LYS A 110 -1.45 -11.05 -3.08
CA LYS A 110 -2.08 -10.25 -2.01
C LYS A 110 -1.95 -8.73 -2.19
N TRP A 111 -1.92 -8.26 -3.44
CA TRP A 111 -1.82 -6.82 -3.74
C TRP A 111 -2.91 -5.97 -3.06
N CYS A 112 -4.18 -6.35 -3.21
CA CYS A 112 -5.32 -5.65 -2.60
C CYS A 112 -5.20 -5.55 -1.07
N ASP A 113 -4.84 -6.64 -0.39
CA ASP A 113 -4.66 -6.66 1.06
C ASP A 113 -3.63 -5.63 1.54
N TYR A 114 -2.58 -5.42 0.73
CA TYR A 114 -1.50 -4.51 1.07
C TYR A 114 -1.80 -3.07 0.69
N GLN A 115 -2.48 -2.81 -0.44
CA GLN A 115 -2.66 -1.46 -0.96
C GLN A 115 -4.02 -0.82 -0.59
N ASP A 116 -5.12 -1.58 -0.51
CA ASP A 116 -6.50 -1.04 -0.43
C ASP A 116 -7.00 -0.69 0.98
N ASN A 117 -6.24 -1.00 2.04
CA ASN A 117 -6.74 -0.98 3.43
C ASN A 117 -7.00 0.41 4.05
N ASP A 118 -6.87 1.52 3.33
CA ASP A 118 -7.08 2.87 3.91
C ASP A 118 -8.52 3.41 3.78
N ASN A 119 -9.38 2.80 2.96
CA ASN A 119 -10.70 3.37 2.67
C ASN A 119 -11.75 3.24 3.80
N GLN A 120 -11.48 2.49 4.88
CA GLN A 120 -12.45 2.35 5.97
C GLN A 120 -12.18 3.24 7.20
N VAL A 121 -10.97 3.78 7.37
CA VAL A 121 -10.61 4.51 8.61
C VAL A 121 -10.71 6.03 8.45
N SER A 122 -10.53 6.57 7.25
CA SER A 122 -10.61 8.02 7.01
C SER A 122 -12.04 8.56 7.08
N ILE A 123 -13.03 7.83 6.55
CA ILE A 123 -14.44 8.25 6.56
C ILE A 123 -15.00 8.32 7.98
N LYS A 124 -14.62 7.39 8.87
CA LYS A 124 -15.06 7.39 10.28
C LYS A 124 -14.43 8.51 11.13
N ARG A 125 -13.23 8.99 10.77
CA ARG A 125 -12.56 10.06 11.52
C ARG A 125 -13.06 11.46 11.14
N GLN A 126 -13.40 11.71 9.88
CA GLN A 126 -13.96 13.01 9.48
C GLN A 126 -15.38 13.24 9.99
N SER A 127 -16.20 12.20 10.16
CA SER A 127 -17.56 12.35 10.72
C SER A 127 -17.56 12.61 12.24
N THR A 128 -16.55 12.13 12.97
CA THR A 128 -16.49 12.32 14.44
C THR A 128 -15.94 13.70 14.82
N VAL A 129 -15.01 14.26 14.04
CA VAL A 129 -14.38 15.56 14.36
C VAL A 129 -15.31 16.74 14.05
N ASN A 130 -16.17 16.65 13.02
CA ASN A 130 -17.09 17.74 12.67
C ASN A 130 -18.34 17.84 13.55
N GLN A 131 -18.56 16.93 14.52
CA GLN A 131 -19.68 17.02 15.46
C GLN A 131 -19.31 17.58 16.85
N VAL A 132 -18.04 17.89 17.12
CA VAL A 132 -17.61 18.38 18.45
C VAL A 132 -17.36 19.90 18.48
N SER A 133 -17.42 20.61 17.36
CA SER A 133 -17.14 22.06 17.29
C SER A 133 -18.36 22.99 17.37
N THR A 134 -19.57 22.48 17.64
CA THR A 134 -20.76 23.30 17.89
C THR A 134 -21.61 22.64 18.97
N ASN A 135 -21.29 22.93 20.24
CA ASN A 135 -22.25 23.17 21.33
C ASN A 135 -21.55 23.03 22.69
N LYS A 136 -21.28 24.18 23.32
CA LYS A 136 -21.52 24.50 24.75
C LYS A 136 -20.58 25.62 25.19
N LYS A 137 -21.02 26.85 24.96
CA LYS A 137 -20.69 27.98 25.84
C LYS A 137 -21.89 28.22 26.74
N GLU A 138 -21.56 28.49 28.01
CA GLU A 138 -22.37 29.17 29.03
C GLU A 138 -23.44 28.34 29.75
N GLU A 139 -23.09 27.89 30.96
CA GLU A 139 -23.80 28.28 32.20
C GLU A 139 -22.98 27.82 33.42
N LYS A 140 -22.29 28.77 34.05
CA LYS A 140 -21.80 28.66 35.43
C LYS A 140 -22.56 29.71 36.23
N GLU A 141 -23.43 29.25 37.13
CA GLU A 141 -23.56 29.72 38.51
C GLU A 141 -24.89 29.25 39.10
N LYS A 142 -24.82 28.33 40.06
CA LYS A 142 -25.66 28.26 41.27
C LYS A 142 -25.38 26.95 42.00
N LYS A 143 -24.65 27.02 43.11
CA LYS A 143 -24.86 26.20 44.31
C LYS A 143 -23.84 26.59 45.38
N GLU A 144 -24.26 27.41 46.33
CA GLU A 144 -23.72 27.36 47.68
C GLU A 144 -24.87 27.25 48.68
N LYS A 145 -24.74 26.22 49.54
CA LYS A 145 -25.20 26.13 50.93
C LYS A 145 -26.68 25.79 51.20
N LYS A 146 -26.93 24.48 51.29
CA LYS A 146 -27.66 23.81 52.38
C LYS A 146 -26.56 23.13 53.22
N GLU A 147 -26.55 23.06 54.53
CA GLU A 147 -27.60 22.95 55.55
C GLU A 147 -26.94 23.35 56.88
N ASP A 148 -27.68 23.98 57.79
CA ASP A 148 -27.45 23.66 59.21
C ASP A 148 -28.77 23.66 60.00
N SER A 149 -29.05 22.45 60.49
CA SER A 149 -29.77 22.00 61.69
C SER A 149 -30.86 22.85 62.38
N HIS A 150 -32.03 22.20 62.52
CA HIS A 150 -32.90 22.09 63.71
C HIS A 150 -32.98 23.25 64.73
N HIS A 151 -34.19 23.80 64.93
CA HIS A 151 -34.89 23.66 66.23
C HIS A 151 -36.40 23.90 66.12
N SER A 152 -37.14 23.03 66.80
CA SER A 152 -38.58 23.14 67.05
C SER A 152 -38.91 24.28 68.01
N ARG A 153 -40.10 24.89 67.86
CA ARG A 153 -41.19 24.87 68.89
C ARG A 153 -42.31 25.84 68.51
N LYS A 154 -43.51 25.28 68.33
CA LYS A 154 -44.77 25.95 68.63
C LYS A 154 -44.86 26.17 70.14
N ARG A 155 -45.38 27.31 70.57
CA ARG A 155 -46.30 27.44 71.71
C ARG A 155 -47.12 28.73 71.53
N GLU A 156 -48.29 28.67 72.16
CA GLU A 156 -49.47 29.56 72.11
C GLU A 156 -49.19 31.05 72.22
#